data_AF-A0A2V5HIU2-F1
#
_entry.id   AF-A0A2V5HIU2-F1
#
_cell.length_a   1.000
_cell.length_b   1.000
_cell.length_c   1.000
_cell.angle_alpha   90.00
_cell.angle_beta   90.00
_cell.angle_gamma   90.00
#
_symmetry.space_group_name_H-M   'P 1'
#
loop_
_entity.id
_entity.type
_entity.pdbx_description
1 polymer ?
#
loop_
_entity_poly.entity_id
_entity_poly.type
_entity_poly.pdbx_seq_one_letter_code
_entity_poly.pdbx_strand_id
1 'polypeptide(L)'
;MAQPSNTTPVPDPMPVNLPGHYVVEHRRTFFRVELNHDEEDLIPRRYLEAAEKSNDYRISPWIMHAFRTEKGVIEFAKWSPSDSRFRTTFESLVKNPCLKEGLFAGGYEATGLPTDNRPLDETEARRFARIMRLEQRAIVSFLQDILKGASTAHRTPDGKSKLSLTYRRKRIAYFMNSMSRRRATHTGPETHAFLTVDHHPNERVFSRNVVPITVTDNPHITVPAHFQKCVEILIGQLSYQMRDVSNNIFSLADQEAYLLHLHGSHLQLLRLVAPGFKTSQIRSHAHEGFVNGETHTSLPPNFAEHLAVSFLDDSDGDLRALRTRLERRFIRKVLEQVTWFRLNRGAATEGTIEQALNQDCRVFQVLVSPEYDLWTWEGFRGAVRLVSGLCRYLMSGAARVGAVQKLFWLWPKKVDDGDDYDEGEFDWFWRQNWGMEVDEEEEDETEASLDSADPDPDYENLDDYETELGVELEDDGAAYGSEDDEGIEMSGEQDADTE
;
A
#
# COMPACT_ATOMS: atom_id res chain seq x y z
N MET A 1 -34.89 42.05 28.61
CA MET A 1 -33.51 42.23 29.10
C MET A 1 -32.59 41.70 28.02
N ALA A 2 -31.84 42.59 27.36
CA ALA A 2 -30.94 42.26 26.26
C ALA A 2 -29.60 41.74 26.79
N GLN A 3 -29.09 40.65 26.22
CA GLN A 3 -27.71 40.18 26.48
C GLN A 3 -26.72 41.00 25.64
N PRO A 4 -25.52 41.32 26.16
CA PRO A 4 -24.51 42.05 25.41
C PRO A 4 -23.80 41.11 24.42
N SER A 5 -23.84 41.49 23.15
CA SER A 5 -23.02 40.94 22.07
C SER A 5 -21.58 41.42 22.23
N ASN A 6 -20.72 40.60 22.84
CA ASN A 6 -19.26 40.73 22.75
C ASN A 6 -18.72 39.49 22.05
N THR A 7 -18.91 39.43 20.74
CA THR A 7 -18.11 38.61 19.83
C THR A 7 -17.06 39.52 19.22
N THR A 8 -15.88 39.58 19.83
CA THR A 8 -14.68 40.00 19.12
C THR A 8 -14.52 39.07 17.91
N PRO A 9 -14.36 39.59 16.68
CA PRO A 9 -14.09 38.73 15.54
C PRO A 9 -12.77 38.00 15.79
N VAL A 10 -12.83 36.67 15.84
CA VAL A 10 -11.64 35.83 15.76
C VAL A 10 -11.03 36.13 14.39
N PRO A 11 -9.78 36.63 14.32
CA PRO A 11 -9.15 36.83 13.02
C PRO A 11 -9.07 35.48 12.31
N ASP A 12 -9.48 35.45 11.04
CA ASP A 12 -9.30 34.27 10.20
C ASP A 12 -7.84 33.81 10.31
N PRO A 13 -7.57 32.51 10.56
CA PRO A 13 -6.21 32.03 10.61
C PRO A 13 -5.55 32.33 9.26
N MET A 14 -4.47 33.11 9.27
CA MET A 14 -3.68 33.32 8.06
C MET A 14 -3.23 31.95 7.54
N PRO A 15 -3.25 31.71 6.20
CA PRO A 15 -2.77 30.47 5.65
C PRO A 15 -1.30 30.30 6.05
N VAL A 16 -1.03 29.29 6.88
CA VAL A 16 0.31 28.89 7.24
C VAL A 16 0.94 28.27 5.99
N ASN A 17 1.82 29.02 5.33
CA ASN A 17 2.63 28.48 4.24
C ASN A 17 3.65 27.49 4.85
N LEU A 18 3.26 26.21 4.93
CA LEU A 18 4.19 25.14 5.27
C LEU A 18 5.30 25.05 4.22
N PRO A 19 6.54 24.73 4.63
CA PRO A 19 7.60 24.44 3.67
C PRO A 19 7.21 23.20 2.85
N GLY A 20 7.51 23.20 1.55
CA GLY A 20 7.20 22.05 0.67
C GLY A 20 7.91 20.75 1.05
N HIS A 21 8.96 20.84 1.88
CA HIS A 21 9.64 19.68 2.45
C HIS A 21 10.31 19.99 3.80
N TYR A 22 10.59 18.95 4.58
CA TYR A 22 11.43 18.97 5.76
C TYR A 22 12.66 18.07 5.56
N VAL A 23 13.79 18.43 6.16
CA VAL A 23 15.00 17.58 6.16
C VAL A 23 15.22 17.01 7.54
N VAL A 24 15.20 15.68 7.62
CA VAL A 24 15.47 14.92 8.84
C VAL A 24 16.85 14.28 8.72
N GLU A 25 17.76 14.61 9.64
CA GLU A 25 19.05 13.92 9.72
C GLU A 25 18.95 12.73 10.68
N HIS A 26 19.36 11.56 10.21
CA HIS A 26 19.54 10.39 11.05
C HIS A 26 20.88 9.71 10.73
N ARG A 27 21.82 9.75 11.70
CA ARG A 27 23.14 9.08 11.61
C ARG A 27 23.91 9.45 10.32
N ARG A 28 23.97 10.73 9.97
CA ARG A 28 24.63 11.26 8.75
C ARG A 28 23.99 10.80 7.43
N THR A 29 22.80 10.21 7.52
CA THR A 29 21.90 9.97 6.39
C THR A 29 20.78 11.00 6.52
N PHE A 30 20.45 11.65 5.42
CA PHE A 30 19.42 12.67 5.35
C PHE A 30 18.16 12.09 4.73
N PHE A 31 17.01 12.54 5.21
CA PHE A 31 15.70 12.14 4.74
C PHE A 31 14.94 13.41 4.38
N ARG A 32 14.70 13.62 3.10
CA ARG A 32 13.87 14.70 2.58
C ARG A 32 12.42 14.24 2.63
N VAL A 33 11.66 14.81 3.55
CA VAL A 33 10.24 14.52 3.77
C VAL A 33 9.43 15.54 2.98
N GLU A 34 8.82 15.10 1.89
CA GLU A 34 8.05 15.94 0.97
C GLU A 34 6.56 15.79 1.23
N LEU A 35 5.84 16.92 1.26
CA LEU A 35 4.46 16.98 1.74
C LEU A 35 3.45 17.01 0.60
N ASN A 36 2.25 16.53 0.89
CA ASN A 36 1.07 16.65 0.02
C ASN A 36 1.28 16.06 -1.38
N HIS A 37 1.92 14.89 -1.47
CA HIS A 37 2.06 14.15 -2.72
C HIS A 37 0.75 13.51 -3.16
N ASP A 38 0.52 13.51 -4.48
CA ASP A 38 -0.62 12.83 -5.07
C ASP A 38 -0.61 11.33 -4.73
N GLU A 39 -1.78 10.73 -4.56
CA GLU A 39 -1.89 9.33 -4.13
C GLU A 39 -1.12 8.35 -5.04
N GLU A 40 -1.02 8.69 -6.33
CA GLU A 40 -0.33 7.91 -7.37
C GLU A 40 1.19 7.87 -7.17
N ASP A 41 1.77 8.90 -6.55
CA ASP A 41 3.17 8.93 -6.14
C ASP A 41 3.44 8.00 -4.95
N LEU A 42 2.41 7.71 -4.14
CA LEU A 42 2.52 6.79 -3.01
C LEU A 42 2.20 5.35 -3.40
N ILE A 43 1.20 5.13 -4.25
CA ILE A 43 0.69 3.82 -4.62
C ILE A 43 0.41 3.82 -6.12
N PRO A 44 0.87 2.81 -6.90
CA PRO A 44 0.65 2.81 -8.34
C PRO A 44 -0.84 2.91 -8.71
N ARG A 45 -1.14 3.77 -9.70
CA ARG A 45 -2.49 4.17 -10.13
C ARG A 45 -3.46 2.99 -10.31
N ARG A 46 -3.06 1.93 -11.01
CA ARG A 46 -3.88 0.71 -11.21
C ARG A 46 -4.47 0.12 -9.93
N TYR A 47 -3.77 0.21 -8.79
CA TYR A 47 -4.27 -0.32 -7.52
C TYR A 47 -5.25 0.64 -6.85
N LEU A 48 -5.09 1.94 -7.06
CA LEU A 48 -6.05 2.96 -6.63
C LEU A 48 -7.35 2.86 -7.44
N GLU A 49 -7.27 2.69 -8.76
CA GLU A 49 -8.45 2.47 -9.62
C GLU A 49 -9.17 1.17 -9.28
N ALA A 50 -8.42 0.09 -9.01
CA ALA A 50 -9.00 -1.15 -8.52
C ALA A 50 -9.68 -0.98 -7.13
N ALA A 51 -9.20 -0.04 -6.31
CA ALA A 51 -9.84 0.30 -5.05
C ALA A 51 -11.14 1.10 -5.26
N GLU A 52 -11.19 2.00 -6.24
CA GLU A 52 -12.40 2.75 -6.59
C GLU A 52 -13.54 1.87 -7.07
N LYS A 53 -13.21 0.78 -7.77
CA LYS A 53 -14.19 -0.24 -8.20
C LYS A 53 -14.81 -1.01 -7.03
N SER A 54 -14.22 -0.94 -5.83
CA SER A 54 -14.69 -1.68 -4.65
C SER A 54 -15.94 -1.08 -4.00
N ASN A 55 -16.74 -1.94 -3.37
CA ASN A 55 -17.96 -1.52 -2.66
C ASN A 55 -17.68 -0.57 -1.49
N ASP A 56 -16.49 -0.61 -0.89
CA ASP A 56 -16.12 0.28 0.21
C ASP A 56 -15.91 1.72 -0.27
N TYR A 57 -15.49 1.90 -1.52
CA TYR A 57 -15.38 3.22 -2.14
C TYR A 57 -16.71 3.70 -2.72
N ARG A 58 -17.47 2.81 -3.37
CA ARG A 58 -18.73 3.16 -4.06
C ARG A 58 -19.89 3.44 -3.10
N ILE A 59 -20.00 2.68 -2.01
CA ILE A 59 -21.10 2.81 -1.06
C ILE A 59 -20.67 3.75 0.06
N SER A 60 -21.36 4.89 0.15
CA SER A 60 -21.14 5.86 1.22
C SER A 60 -21.54 5.24 2.56
N PRO A 61 -20.73 5.36 3.64
CA PRO A 61 -21.17 4.92 4.96
C PRO A 61 -22.36 5.75 5.44
N TRP A 62 -23.27 5.12 6.20
CA TRP A 62 -24.49 5.75 6.72
C TRP A 62 -24.27 7.16 7.30
N ILE A 63 -23.19 7.36 8.05
CA ILE A 63 -22.91 8.65 8.71
C ILE A 63 -22.80 9.82 7.73
N MET A 64 -22.30 9.58 6.52
CA MET A 64 -22.13 10.61 5.50
C MET A 64 -23.47 11.04 4.91
N HIS A 65 -24.46 10.14 4.92
CA HIS A 65 -25.85 10.50 4.63
C HIS A 65 -26.49 11.26 5.79
N ALA A 66 -26.25 10.81 7.03
CA ALA A 66 -26.78 11.44 8.23
C ALA A 66 -26.34 12.90 8.36
N PHE A 67 -25.07 13.23 8.07
CA PHE A 67 -24.58 14.62 8.05
C PHE A 67 -25.33 15.52 7.04
N ARG A 68 -25.83 14.95 5.94
CA ARG A 68 -26.58 15.71 4.92
C ARG A 68 -28.04 15.94 5.32
N THR A 69 -28.63 15.03 6.08
CA THR A 69 -30.07 15.02 6.39
C THR A 69 -30.40 15.50 7.80
N GLU A 70 -29.59 15.15 8.80
CA GLU A 70 -29.79 15.48 10.21
C GLU A 70 -28.91 16.70 10.58
N LYS A 71 -29.51 17.90 10.60
CA LYS A 71 -28.80 19.13 11.02
C LYS A 71 -28.51 19.10 12.52
N GLY A 72 -27.28 18.70 12.89
CA GLY A 72 -26.62 19.14 14.13
C GLY A 72 -26.46 18.12 15.27
N VAL A 73 -27.13 16.97 15.24
CA VAL A 73 -26.90 15.90 16.24
C VAL A 73 -27.08 14.54 15.58
N ILE A 74 -25.97 13.87 15.23
CA ILE A 74 -26.00 12.49 14.73
C ILE A 74 -26.16 11.55 15.92
N GLU A 75 -27.31 10.87 15.98
CA GLU A 75 -27.55 9.82 16.96
C GLU A 75 -27.00 8.48 16.44
N PHE A 76 -25.85 8.04 16.96
CA PHE A 76 -25.27 6.73 16.63
C PHE A 76 -26.18 5.54 16.97
N ALA A 77 -27.18 5.74 17.83
CA ALA A 77 -28.21 4.74 18.12
C ALA A 77 -29.10 4.43 16.90
N LYS A 78 -29.27 5.40 15.98
CA LYS A 78 -30.01 5.23 14.72
C LYS A 78 -29.20 4.56 13.60
N TRP A 79 -27.93 4.27 13.85
CA TRP A 79 -27.07 3.60 12.87
C TRP A 79 -27.72 2.28 12.44
N SER A 80 -27.93 2.13 11.12
CA SER A 80 -28.67 0.97 10.60
C SER A 80 -28.02 -0.35 11.07
N PRO A 81 -28.78 -1.26 11.68
CA PRO A 81 -28.27 -2.59 12.03
C PRO A 81 -27.75 -3.37 10.82
N SER A 82 -28.30 -3.10 9.62
CA SER A 82 -27.94 -3.78 8.39
C SER A 82 -26.65 -3.25 7.74
N ASP A 83 -26.18 -2.06 8.10
CA ASP A 83 -24.94 -1.47 7.58
C ASP A 83 -24.02 -1.13 8.75
N SER A 84 -23.32 -2.12 9.29
CA SER A 84 -22.42 -1.89 10.44
C SER A 84 -21.03 -1.39 10.04
N ARG A 85 -20.77 -1.17 8.74
CA ARG A 85 -19.45 -0.79 8.22
C ARG A 85 -19.02 0.56 8.78
N PHE A 86 -17.76 0.64 9.22
CA PHE A 86 -17.12 1.83 9.79
C PHE A 86 -17.76 2.39 11.06
N ARG A 87 -18.85 1.80 11.57
CA ARG A 87 -19.56 2.28 12.77
C ARG A 87 -18.61 2.45 13.96
N THR A 88 -17.78 1.44 14.22
CA THR A 88 -16.83 1.48 15.36
C THR A 88 -15.76 2.55 15.18
N THR A 89 -15.36 2.82 13.92
CA THR A 89 -14.43 3.91 13.59
C THR A 89 -15.01 5.24 14.02
N PHE A 90 -16.22 5.57 13.54
CA PHE A 90 -16.87 6.85 13.84
C PHE A 90 -17.28 6.99 15.31
N GLU A 91 -17.75 5.91 15.96
CA GLU A 91 -18.01 5.92 17.41
C GLU A 91 -16.75 6.22 18.24
N SER A 92 -15.58 5.78 17.76
CA SER A 92 -14.30 6.05 18.41
C SER A 92 -13.83 7.47 18.16
N LEU A 93 -13.99 7.97 16.92
CA LEU A 93 -13.65 9.34 16.55
C LEU A 93 -14.53 10.37 17.28
N VAL A 94 -15.85 10.17 17.42
CA VAL A 94 -16.73 11.10 18.15
C VAL A 94 -16.31 11.28 19.59
N LYS A 95 -15.79 10.21 20.20
CA LYS A 95 -15.33 10.23 21.59
C LYS A 95 -13.96 10.88 21.74
N ASN A 96 -13.27 11.22 20.64
CA ASN A 96 -11.98 11.91 20.63
C ASN A 96 -12.17 13.44 20.58
N PRO A 97 -11.95 14.18 21.67
CA PRO A 97 -12.25 15.60 21.73
C PRO A 97 -11.05 16.53 21.44
N CYS A 98 -9.85 16.02 21.15
CA CYS A 98 -8.62 16.79 21.43
C CYS A 98 -7.71 17.17 20.24
N LEU A 99 -7.97 16.71 19.03
CA LEU A 99 -7.17 17.06 17.83
C LEU A 99 -8.12 17.27 16.65
N LYS A 100 -8.81 18.42 16.66
CA LYS A 100 -9.81 18.75 15.63
C LYS A 100 -9.17 19.23 14.34
N GLU A 101 -8.02 19.90 14.45
CA GLU A 101 -7.27 20.37 13.30
C GLU A 101 -6.24 19.32 12.91
N GLY A 102 -5.94 19.24 11.61
CA GLY A 102 -4.87 18.39 11.11
C GLY A 102 -3.49 18.86 11.60
N LEU A 103 -2.51 17.97 11.54
CA LEU A 103 -1.13 18.28 11.91
C LEU A 103 -0.59 19.44 11.06
N PHE A 104 -1.04 19.55 9.80
CA PHE A 104 -0.59 20.57 8.84
C PHE A 104 -1.40 21.87 8.91
N ALA A 105 -2.69 21.79 9.29
CA ALA A 105 -3.59 22.94 9.28
C ALA A 105 -3.52 23.82 10.53
N GLY A 106 -2.96 23.31 11.64
CA GLY A 106 -3.18 23.95 12.94
C GLY A 106 -2.36 23.40 14.10
N GLY A 107 -1.26 22.69 13.83
CA GLY A 107 -0.31 22.33 14.89
C GLY A 107 0.07 23.56 15.74
N TYR A 108 0.70 23.34 16.91
CA TYR A 108 1.08 24.44 17.82
C TYR A 108 1.84 25.59 17.14
N GLU A 109 2.53 25.31 16.02
CA GLU A 109 3.19 26.27 15.13
C GLU A 109 2.25 27.33 14.51
N ALA A 110 1.01 26.98 14.17
CA ALA A 110 0.00 27.90 13.63
C ALA A 110 -0.60 28.82 14.71
N THR A 111 -0.64 28.34 15.97
CA THR A 111 -1.29 29.05 17.09
C THR A 111 -0.37 30.05 17.81
N GLY A 112 0.93 30.06 17.50
CA GLY A 112 1.92 30.97 18.12
C GLY A 112 2.20 30.72 19.61
N LEU A 113 1.73 29.59 20.16
CA LEU A 113 1.99 29.17 21.54
C LEU A 113 3.32 28.40 21.64
N PRO A 114 3.99 28.37 22.82
CA PRO A 114 5.35 27.86 22.95
C PRO A 114 5.53 26.46 22.38
N THR A 115 6.50 26.34 21.47
CA THR A 115 6.87 25.21 20.60
C THR A 115 7.56 24.04 21.32
N ASP A 116 7.34 23.91 22.62
CA ASP A 116 8.05 22.89 23.36
C ASP A 116 7.26 21.59 23.25
N ASN A 117 7.90 20.61 22.62
CA ASN A 117 7.55 19.19 22.66
C ASN A 117 7.77 18.67 24.10
N ARG A 118 7.16 19.35 25.07
CA ARG A 118 7.41 19.21 26.50
C ARG A 118 6.83 17.88 26.96
N PRO A 119 7.48 17.23 27.93
CA PRO A 119 6.89 16.06 28.55
C PRO A 119 5.57 16.46 29.22
N LEU A 120 4.54 15.65 28.98
CA LEU A 120 3.25 15.81 29.64
C LEU A 120 3.40 15.59 31.14
N ASP A 121 2.66 16.37 31.94
CA ASP A 121 2.51 16.02 33.34
C ASP A 121 1.70 14.71 33.50
N GLU A 122 1.72 14.11 34.69
CA GLU A 122 1.07 12.80 34.92
C GLU A 122 -0.46 12.83 34.69
N THR A 123 -1.10 13.98 34.88
CA THR A 123 -2.55 14.14 34.69
C THR A 123 -2.91 14.31 33.22
N GLU A 124 -2.15 15.14 32.50
CA GLU A 124 -2.20 15.33 31.06
C GLU A 124 -1.91 14.01 30.33
N ALA A 125 -0.86 13.29 30.74
CA ALA A 125 -0.49 11.99 30.19
C ALA A 125 -1.61 10.96 30.36
N ARG A 126 -2.27 10.89 31.54
CA ARG A 126 -3.40 9.97 31.76
C ARG A 126 -4.61 10.34 30.90
N ARG A 127 -4.92 11.63 30.75
CA ARG A 127 -6.01 12.10 29.90
C ARG A 127 -5.73 11.79 28.43
N PHE A 128 -4.51 12.09 27.98
CA PHE A 128 -4.11 11.86 26.60
C PHE A 128 -3.98 10.38 26.25
N ALA A 129 -3.57 9.53 27.20
CA ALA A 129 -3.56 8.08 27.00
C ALA A 129 -4.95 7.51 26.66
N ARG A 130 -6.03 8.13 27.16
CA ARG A 130 -7.40 7.75 26.78
C ARG A 130 -7.72 8.14 25.33
N ILE A 131 -7.29 9.32 24.90
CA ILE A 131 -7.44 9.82 23.53
C ILE A 131 -6.67 8.93 22.55
N MET A 132 -5.39 8.68 22.84
CA MET A 132 -4.54 7.80 22.06
C MET A 132 -5.15 6.39 21.89
N ARG A 133 -5.82 5.84 22.92
CA ARG A 133 -6.54 4.55 22.81
C ARG A 133 -7.77 4.62 21.89
N LEU A 134 -8.46 5.76 21.84
CA LEU A 134 -9.60 5.97 20.94
C LEU A 134 -9.14 6.09 19.49
N GLU A 135 -8.05 6.82 19.24
CA GLU A 135 -7.41 6.90 17.91
C GLU A 135 -6.94 5.53 17.45
N GLN A 136 -6.26 4.78 18.33
CA GLN A 136 -5.89 3.40 18.05
C GLN A 136 -7.10 2.56 17.69
N ARG A 137 -8.21 2.68 18.42
CA ARG A 137 -9.43 1.92 18.10
C ARG A 137 -10.01 2.34 16.75
N ALA A 138 -10.01 3.64 16.44
CA ALA A 138 -10.54 4.19 15.20
C ALA A 138 -9.77 3.65 13.98
N ILE A 139 -8.45 3.83 13.93
CA ILE A 139 -7.64 3.37 12.79
C ILE A 139 -7.70 1.85 12.62
N VAL A 140 -7.78 1.11 13.73
CA VAL A 140 -7.84 -0.35 13.71
C VAL A 140 -9.17 -0.84 13.15
N SER A 141 -10.28 -0.29 13.62
CA SER A 141 -11.60 -0.65 13.10
C SER A 141 -11.76 -0.24 11.64
N PHE A 142 -11.23 0.92 11.26
CA PHE A 142 -11.19 1.36 9.87
C PHE A 142 -10.45 0.37 8.96
N LEU A 143 -9.25 -0.05 9.37
CA LEU A 143 -8.48 -1.06 8.63
C LEU A 143 -9.17 -2.42 8.59
N GLN A 144 -9.80 -2.85 9.68
CA GLN A 144 -10.54 -4.12 9.69
C GLN A 144 -11.69 -4.13 8.69
N ASP A 145 -12.41 -3.02 8.56
CA ASP A 145 -13.53 -2.93 7.62
C ASP A 145 -13.03 -2.87 6.17
N ILE A 146 -11.95 -2.13 5.89
CA ILE A 146 -11.30 -2.14 4.56
C ILE A 146 -10.78 -3.54 4.21
N LEU A 147 -10.08 -4.22 5.13
CA LEU A 147 -9.53 -5.56 4.86
C LEU A 147 -10.62 -6.60 4.56
N LYS A 148 -11.81 -6.46 5.17
CA LYS A 148 -12.96 -7.32 4.87
C LYS A 148 -13.48 -7.08 3.45
N GLY A 149 -13.63 -5.82 3.02
CA GLY A 149 -14.17 -5.51 1.71
C GLY A 149 -13.14 -5.59 0.58
N ALA A 150 -11.85 -5.46 0.88
CA ALA A 150 -10.77 -5.58 -0.10
C ALA A 150 -10.48 -7.04 -0.52
N SER A 151 -10.85 -8.04 0.28
CA SER A 151 -10.62 -9.49 0.06
C SER A 151 -9.38 -9.81 -0.78
N THR A 152 -8.23 -9.26 -0.40
CA THR A 152 -6.96 -9.39 -1.14
C THR A 152 -6.20 -10.61 -0.65
N ALA A 153 -6.84 -11.76 -0.68
CA ALA A 153 -6.25 -12.96 -0.12
C ALA A 153 -6.03 -13.99 -1.22
N HIS A 154 -4.77 -14.35 -1.39
CA HIS A 154 -4.23 -15.14 -2.48
C HIS A 154 -4.20 -16.60 -2.08
N ARG A 155 -4.81 -17.48 -2.89
CA ARG A 155 -4.70 -18.92 -2.67
C ARG A 155 -3.33 -19.38 -3.15
N THR A 156 -2.59 -20.03 -2.26
CA THR A 156 -1.27 -20.54 -2.59
C THR A 156 -1.35 -21.67 -3.61
N PRO A 157 -0.24 -21.97 -4.33
CA PRO A 157 -0.22 -23.00 -5.37
C PRO A 157 -0.67 -24.39 -4.90
N ASP A 158 -0.49 -24.69 -3.60
CA ASP A 158 -0.92 -25.93 -2.96
C ASP A 158 -2.45 -26.07 -2.84
N GLY A 159 -3.21 -25.00 -3.07
CA GLY A 159 -4.67 -24.94 -2.96
C GLY A 159 -5.23 -25.08 -1.53
N LYS A 160 -4.36 -25.29 -0.53
CA LYS A 160 -4.74 -25.57 0.87
C LYS A 160 -4.63 -24.33 1.75
N SER A 161 -3.72 -23.42 1.41
CA SER A 161 -3.43 -22.24 2.22
C SER A 161 -3.77 -20.94 1.50
N LYS A 162 -3.81 -19.85 2.28
CA LYS A 162 -4.17 -18.53 1.77
C LYS A 162 -3.25 -17.49 2.37
N LEU A 163 -2.50 -16.81 1.52
CA LEU A 163 -1.82 -15.58 1.88
C LEU A 163 -2.86 -14.49 2.08
N SER A 164 -2.92 -13.91 3.26
CA SER A 164 -3.90 -12.88 3.61
C SER A 164 -3.24 -11.71 4.33
N LEU A 165 -3.69 -10.51 3.99
CA LEU A 165 -3.37 -9.31 4.74
C LEU A 165 -4.29 -9.26 5.96
N THR A 166 -3.70 -9.13 7.14
CA THR A 166 -4.40 -9.08 8.41
C THR A 166 -3.88 -7.92 9.24
N TYR A 167 -4.70 -7.50 10.19
CA TYR A 167 -4.31 -6.52 11.18
C TYR A 167 -3.84 -7.23 12.45
N ARG A 168 -2.73 -6.78 13.04
CA ARG A 168 -2.26 -7.26 14.35
C ARG A 168 -1.94 -6.10 15.29
N ARG A 169 -2.60 -6.09 16.44
CA ARG A 169 -2.24 -5.21 17.55
C ARG A 169 -0.97 -5.72 18.21
N LYS A 170 0.15 -5.05 17.96
CA LYS A 170 1.43 -5.39 18.59
C LYS A 170 2.23 -4.11 18.75
N ARG A 171 2.70 -3.86 19.96
CA ARG A 171 3.70 -2.82 20.20
C ARG A 171 5.06 -3.40 19.96
N ILE A 172 5.73 -2.92 18.92
CA ILE A 172 7.10 -3.29 18.62
C ILE A 172 7.91 -2.01 18.57
N ALA A 173 8.98 -1.99 19.35
CA ALA A 173 10.06 -1.06 19.13
C ALA A 173 10.93 -1.59 17.99
N TYR A 174 11.17 -0.77 16.98
CA TYR A 174 11.97 -1.20 15.85
C TYR A 174 13.45 -1.21 16.21
N PHE A 175 14.11 -2.33 15.89
CA PHE A 175 15.55 -2.41 16.03
C PHE A 175 16.21 -1.79 14.82
N MET A 176 16.83 -0.63 15.04
CA MET A 176 17.66 0.03 14.07
C MET A 176 19.06 -0.57 14.18
N ASN A 177 19.21 -1.74 13.56
CA ASN A 177 20.52 -2.33 13.33
C ASN A 177 21.32 -1.32 12.52
N SER A 178 22.45 -0.88 13.06
CA SER A 178 23.28 0.14 12.44
C SER A 178 23.61 -0.25 11.00
N MET A 179 23.20 0.58 10.04
CA MET A 179 23.57 0.46 8.62
C MET A 179 25.10 0.46 8.38
N SER A 180 25.92 0.61 9.43
CA SER A 180 27.35 0.28 9.45
C SER A 180 27.67 -0.69 10.61
N ARG A 181 28.70 -1.53 10.47
CA ARG A 181 29.06 -2.70 11.32
C ARG A 181 29.36 -2.47 12.82
N ARG A 182 28.80 -1.47 13.52
CA ARG A 182 29.11 -1.17 14.93
C ARG A 182 27.93 -1.44 15.88
N ARG A 183 27.95 -2.67 16.43
CA ARG A 183 27.54 -3.24 17.73
C ARG A 183 26.47 -2.60 18.66
N ALA A 184 25.88 -1.44 18.40
CA ALA A 184 24.79 -0.92 19.23
C ALA A 184 23.45 -1.05 18.48
N THR A 185 22.63 -2.03 18.88
CA THR A 185 21.21 -2.07 18.52
C THR A 185 20.55 -0.86 19.17
N HIS A 186 20.12 0.10 18.35
CA HIS A 186 19.31 1.20 18.84
C HIS A 186 17.83 0.81 18.73
N THR A 187 17.12 1.02 19.83
CA THR A 187 15.69 0.82 19.90
C THR A 187 15.03 2.12 19.42
N GLY A 188 14.41 2.07 18.24
CA GLY A 188 13.63 3.16 17.69
C GLY A 188 12.26 3.28 18.35
N PRO A 189 11.42 4.22 17.87
CA PRO A 189 10.11 4.49 18.44
C PRO A 189 9.19 3.26 18.44
N GLU A 190 8.30 3.20 19.44
CA GLU A 190 7.26 2.19 19.48
C GLU A 190 6.15 2.46 18.47
N THR A 191 5.65 1.37 17.89
CA THR A 191 4.44 1.35 17.06
C THR A 191 3.24 0.86 17.84
N HIS A 192 2.05 1.16 17.34
CA HIS A 192 0.81 0.77 18.00
C HIS A 192 0.23 -0.53 17.43
N ALA A 193 0.40 -0.74 16.13
CA ALA A 193 -0.05 -1.93 15.44
C ALA A 193 0.62 -2.11 14.08
N PHE A 194 0.25 -3.18 13.39
CA PHE A 194 0.76 -3.54 12.06
C PHE A 194 -0.31 -4.06 11.13
N LEU A 195 -0.16 -3.72 9.84
CA LEU A 195 -0.59 -4.62 8.78
C LEU A 195 0.43 -5.74 8.64
N THR A 196 -0.06 -6.97 8.63
CA THR A 196 0.75 -8.17 8.56
C THR A 196 0.28 -9.07 7.45
N VAL A 197 1.20 -9.63 6.67
CA VAL A 197 0.88 -10.67 5.70
C VAL A 197 1.15 -12.02 6.36
N ASP A 198 0.19 -12.93 6.22
CA ASP A 198 0.21 -14.24 6.83
C ASP A 198 -0.17 -15.33 5.84
N HIS A 199 0.58 -16.43 5.82
CA HIS A 199 0.33 -17.63 5.03
C HIS A 199 -0.63 -18.60 5.72
N HIS A 200 -0.61 -18.61 7.06
CA HIS A 200 -1.49 -19.40 7.90
C HIS A 200 -2.00 -18.49 9.02
N PRO A 201 -3.11 -17.75 8.82
CA PRO A 201 -3.58 -16.78 9.82
C PRO A 201 -3.85 -17.39 11.21
N ASN A 202 -4.07 -18.72 11.26
CA ASN A 202 -4.28 -19.48 12.48
C ASN A 202 -2.97 -19.94 13.15
N GLU A 203 -1.85 -19.95 12.43
CA GLU A 203 -0.52 -20.35 12.92
C GLU A 203 0.37 -19.12 13.08
N ARG A 204 0.72 -18.76 14.33
CA ARG A 204 1.42 -17.51 14.65
C ARG A 204 2.85 -17.40 14.08
N VAL A 205 3.38 -18.45 13.47
CA VAL A 205 4.80 -18.61 13.17
C VAL A 205 5.23 -17.84 11.91
N PHE A 206 4.34 -17.65 10.94
CA PHE A 206 4.72 -17.15 9.61
C PHE A 206 4.31 -15.70 9.31
N SER A 207 3.67 -15.00 10.24
CA SER A 207 3.22 -13.62 10.02
C SER A 207 4.39 -12.64 9.91
N ARG A 208 4.41 -11.80 8.86
CA ARG A 208 5.40 -10.74 8.66
C ARG A 208 4.77 -9.37 8.82
N ASN A 209 5.47 -8.46 9.50
CA ASN A 209 5.02 -7.07 9.66
C ASN A 209 5.38 -6.26 8.41
N VAL A 210 4.38 -5.63 7.79
CA VAL A 210 4.52 -4.98 6.48
C VAL A 210 4.36 -3.47 6.58
N VAL A 211 3.33 -2.99 7.26
CA VAL A 211 3.07 -1.55 7.43
C VAL A 211 2.89 -1.23 8.91
N PRO A 212 3.83 -0.51 9.56
CA PRO A 212 3.62 0.08 10.87
C PRO A 212 2.42 1.02 10.88
N ILE A 213 1.68 0.99 11.99
CA ILE A 213 0.57 1.89 12.26
C ILE A 213 0.88 2.65 13.55
N THR A 214 0.78 3.98 13.47
CA THR A 214 0.97 4.88 14.59
C THR A 214 -0.19 5.84 14.77
N VAL A 215 -0.27 6.40 15.96
CA VAL A 215 -1.20 7.47 16.31
C VAL A 215 -0.41 8.52 17.08
N THR A 216 -0.96 9.71 17.22
CA THR A 216 -0.30 10.77 17.98
C THR A 216 -0.25 10.40 19.46
N ASP A 217 0.96 10.42 20.04
CA ASP A 217 1.23 10.07 21.43
C ASP A 217 1.61 11.28 22.30
N ASN A 218 1.85 12.44 21.67
CA ASN A 218 2.02 13.72 22.34
C ASN A 218 1.07 14.76 21.73
N PRO A 219 0.18 15.40 22.52
CA PRO A 219 -0.69 16.46 22.01
C PRO A 219 0.12 17.69 21.57
N HIS A 220 1.32 17.92 22.11
CA HIS A 220 2.18 19.07 21.81
C HIS A 220 3.21 18.80 20.71
N ILE A 221 2.99 17.76 19.89
CA ILE A 221 3.96 17.38 18.86
C ILE A 221 4.07 18.47 17.79
N THR A 222 5.31 18.86 17.47
CA THR A 222 5.61 19.77 16.36
C THR A 222 5.75 18.97 15.06
N VAL A 223 5.58 19.61 13.91
CA VAL A 223 5.68 18.94 12.60
C VAL A 223 7.08 18.33 12.40
N PRO A 224 8.20 19.05 12.68
CA PRO A 224 9.54 18.46 12.60
C PRO A 224 9.75 17.26 13.54
N ALA A 225 9.24 17.33 14.77
CA ALA A 225 9.39 16.25 15.74
C ALA A 225 8.57 15.01 15.34
N HIS A 226 7.38 15.23 14.77
CA HIS A 226 6.58 14.17 14.17
C HIS A 226 7.35 13.47 13.05
N PHE A 227 7.91 14.23 12.10
CA PHE A 227 8.65 13.63 10.98
C PHE A 227 9.95 12.95 11.40
N GLN A 228 10.67 13.47 12.39
CA GLN A 228 11.79 12.77 13.00
C GLN A 228 11.39 11.36 13.45
N LYS A 229 10.30 11.26 14.21
CA LYS A 229 9.78 9.98 14.72
C LYS A 229 9.33 9.05 13.59
N CYS A 230 8.61 9.58 12.59
CA CYS A 230 8.14 8.82 11.45
C CYS A 230 9.29 8.26 10.61
N VAL A 231 10.33 9.06 10.35
CA VAL A 231 11.54 8.63 9.66
C VAL A 231 12.25 7.52 10.43
N GLU A 232 12.39 7.62 11.75
CA GLU A 232 12.99 6.56 12.56
C GLU A 232 12.22 5.23 12.47
N ILE A 233 10.88 5.29 12.46
CA ILE A 233 10.03 4.11 12.26
C ILE A 233 10.21 3.53 10.85
N LEU A 234 10.23 4.36 9.81
CA LEU A 234 10.43 3.94 8.42
C LEU A 234 11.79 3.28 8.23
N ILE A 235 12.87 3.84 8.79
CA ILE A 235 14.21 3.24 8.78
C ILE A 235 14.20 1.90 9.51
N GLY A 236 13.53 1.83 10.66
CA GLY A 236 13.34 0.60 11.42
C GLY A 236 12.64 -0.48 10.59
N GLN A 237 11.58 -0.11 9.88
CA GLN A 237 10.82 -1.01 9.03
C GLN A 237 11.61 -1.45 7.80
N LEU A 238 12.31 -0.54 7.12
CA LEU A 238 13.23 -0.86 6.03
C LEU A 238 14.29 -1.85 6.52
N SER A 239 14.92 -1.60 7.68
CA SER A 239 15.92 -2.50 8.27
C SER A 239 15.37 -3.88 8.60
N TYR A 240 14.09 -3.97 9.00
CA TYR A 240 13.40 -5.22 9.22
C TYR A 240 13.17 -5.98 7.90
N GLN A 241 12.67 -5.30 6.87
CA GLN A 241 12.40 -5.85 5.54
C GLN A 241 13.69 -6.32 4.82
N MET A 242 14.78 -5.58 4.96
CA MET A 242 16.09 -5.91 4.36
C MET A 242 16.69 -7.23 4.86
N ARG A 243 16.20 -7.80 5.97
CA ARG A 243 16.60 -9.14 6.44
C ARG A 243 16.06 -10.26 5.55
N ASP A 244 14.98 -9.97 4.84
CA ASP A 244 14.24 -10.91 4.02
C ASP A 244 14.64 -10.82 2.53
N VAL A 245 15.52 -9.88 2.16
CA VAL A 245 15.94 -9.59 0.77
C VAL A 245 17.46 -9.69 0.61
N SER A 246 17.91 -10.28 -0.52
CA SER A 246 19.28 -10.41 -1.05
C SER A 246 20.45 -10.47 -0.05
N ASN A 247 21.22 -11.56 -0.13
CA ASN A 247 22.49 -11.67 0.60
C ASN A 247 23.63 -10.84 -0.03
N ASN A 248 23.48 -10.35 -1.28
CA ASN A 248 24.52 -9.57 -1.95
C ASN A 248 24.49 -8.12 -1.48
N ILE A 249 25.49 -7.74 -0.69
CA ILE A 249 25.63 -6.38 -0.13
C ILE A 249 26.00 -5.31 -1.17
N PHE A 250 26.46 -5.72 -2.36
CA PHE A 250 26.82 -4.84 -3.46
C PHE A 250 25.66 -4.64 -4.44
N SER A 251 24.60 -5.44 -4.35
CA SER A 251 23.45 -5.34 -5.26
C SER A 251 22.17 -5.66 -4.50
N LEU A 252 21.75 -4.71 -3.67
CA LEU A 252 20.48 -4.77 -2.96
C LEU A 252 19.35 -4.36 -3.90
N ALA A 253 18.22 -5.06 -3.79
CA ALA A 253 17.02 -4.67 -4.51
C ALA A 253 16.45 -3.35 -3.94
N ASP A 254 15.72 -2.64 -4.78
CA ASP A 254 14.91 -1.49 -4.42
C ASP A 254 13.88 -1.90 -3.40
N GLN A 255 13.72 -1.06 -2.40
CA GLN A 255 12.78 -1.26 -1.34
C GLN A 255 11.93 -0.02 -1.10
N GLU A 256 10.81 -0.26 -0.44
CA GLU A 256 9.92 0.76 0.08
C GLU A 256 9.43 0.36 1.45
N ALA A 257 9.31 1.36 2.33
CA ALA A 257 8.69 1.20 3.63
C ALA A 257 7.52 2.17 3.73
N TYR A 258 6.40 1.68 4.26
CA TYR A 258 5.19 2.48 4.45
C TYR A 258 4.94 2.69 5.94
N LEU A 259 4.28 3.79 6.28
CA LEU A 259 3.80 4.09 7.63
C LEU A 259 2.42 4.72 7.53
N LEU A 260 1.45 4.13 8.22
CA LEU A 260 0.14 4.73 8.44
C LEU A 260 0.14 5.50 9.75
N HIS A 261 -0.32 6.74 9.72
CA HIS A 261 -0.42 7.60 10.90
C HIS A 261 -1.82 8.20 11.01
N LEU A 262 -2.35 8.25 12.23
CA LEU A 262 -3.58 8.98 12.56
C LEU A 262 -3.27 10.08 13.57
N HIS A 263 -3.57 11.33 13.21
CA HIS A 263 -3.53 12.49 14.08
C HIS A 263 -4.96 13.00 14.30
N GLY A 264 -5.56 12.73 15.46
CA GLY A 264 -6.98 13.04 15.67
C GLY A 264 -7.88 12.21 14.74
N SER A 265 -8.54 12.88 13.79
CA SER A 265 -9.29 12.28 12.69
C SER A 265 -8.57 12.30 11.34
N HIS A 266 -7.36 12.85 11.27
CA HIS A 266 -6.61 13.03 10.03
C HIS A 266 -5.68 11.85 9.79
N LEU A 267 -5.96 11.09 8.73
CA LEU A 267 -5.15 9.96 8.31
C LEU A 267 -4.08 10.42 7.30
N GLN A 268 -2.87 9.89 7.45
CA GLN A 268 -1.77 10.09 6.51
C GLN A 268 -1.09 8.76 6.19
N LEU A 269 -0.59 8.65 4.97
CA LEU A 269 0.34 7.62 4.54
C LEU A 269 1.69 8.26 4.25
N LEU A 270 2.75 7.64 4.77
CA LEU A 270 4.12 7.97 4.43
C LEU A 270 4.75 6.81 3.69
N ARG A 271 5.55 7.11 2.66
CA ARG A 271 6.31 6.15 1.88
C ARG A 271 7.78 6.56 1.85
N LEU A 272 8.65 5.73 2.39
CA LEU A 272 10.10 5.82 2.19
C LEU A 272 10.46 5.13 0.88
N VAL A 273 11.09 5.87 -0.02
CA VAL A 273 11.65 5.36 -1.27
C VAL A 273 13.12 5.01 -1.04
N ALA A 274 13.48 3.73 -1.10
CA ALA A 274 14.83 3.24 -0.82
C ALA A 274 15.42 2.50 -2.03
N PRO A 275 16.00 3.23 -3.00
CA PRO A 275 16.65 2.61 -4.13
C PRO A 275 17.80 1.69 -3.69
N GLY A 276 17.92 0.56 -4.38
CA GLY A 276 18.89 -0.48 -4.12
C GLY A 276 20.33 0.01 -4.22
N PHE A 277 20.62 0.88 -5.20
CA PHE A 277 21.94 1.47 -5.39
C PHE A 277 22.37 2.40 -4.24
N LYS A 278 21.46 3.25 -3.72
CA LYS A 278 21.74 4.11 -2.56
C LYS A 278 21.98 3.26 -1.32
N THR A 279 21.10 2.28 -1.09
CA THR A 279 21.20 1.37 0.05
C THR A 279 22.48 0.54 0.00
N SER A 280 22.88 0.06 -1.18
CA SER A 280 24.13 -0.69 -1.40
C SER A 280 25.35 0.20 -1.18
N GLN A 281 25.37 1.43 -1.73
CA GLN A 281 26.45 2.39 -1.51
C GLN A 281 26.61 2.78 -0.03
N ILE A 282 25.52 2.92 0.72
CA ILE A 282 25.61 3.16 2.18
C ILE A 282 26.17 1.95 2.91
N ARG A 283 25.77 0.74 2.51
CA ARG A 283 26.13 -0.51 3.21
C ARG A 283 27.54 -0.99 2.88
N SER A 284 27.98 -0.89 1.63
CA SER A 284 29.21 -1.48 1.10
C SER A 284 30.13 -0.50 0.36
N HIS A 285 29.73 0.77 0.20
CA HIS A 285 30.44 1.80 -0.58
C HIS A 285 30.57 1.50 -2.07
N ALA A 286 29.89 0.48 -2.57
CA ALA A 286 29.83 0.13 -3.98
C ALA A 286 28.42 -0.32 -4.36
N HIS A 287 28.11 -0.25 -5.66
CA HIS A 287 26.91 -0.84 -6.24
C HIS A 287 27.28 -1.55 -7.54
N GLU A 288 27.03 -2.85 -7.60
CA GLU A 288 27.10 -3.62 -8.83
C GLU A 288 25.70 -3.60 -9.47
N GLY A 289 25.53 -2.77 -10.50
CA GLY A 289 24.28 -2.68 -11.25
C GLY A 289 24.06 -3.95 -12.07
N PHE A 290 22.88 -4.55 -11.95
CA PHE A 290 22.43 -5.64 -12.80
C PHE A 290 20.94 -5.47 -13.10
N VAL A 291 20.53 -5.83 -14.31
CA VAL A 291 19.11 -5.91 -14.71
C VAL A 291 18.81 -7.33 -15.16
N ASN A 292 19.12 -8.32 -14.34
CA ASN A 292 18.88 -9.72 -14.68
C ASN A 292 17.94 -10.35 -13.66
N GLY A 293 16.88 -11.02 -14.14
CA GLY A 293 15.96 -11.81 -13.32
C GLY A 293 14.79 -11.04 -12.68
N GLU A 294 14.26 -11.56 -11.57
CA GLU A 294 13.11 -11.01 -10.83
C GLU A 294 13.49 -9.95 -9.78
N THR A 295 14.78 -9.64 -9.64
CA THR A 295 15.27 -8.66 -8.67
C THR A 295 15.20 -7.25 -9.25
N HIS A 296 14.43 -6.37 -8.61
CA HIS A 296 14.41 -4.94 -8.91
C HIS A 296 15.67 -4.27 -8.34
N THR A 297 16.84 -4.47 -8.95
CA THR A 297 18.06 -3.73 -8.58
C THR A 297 18.15 -2.49 -9.45
N SER A 298 17.94 -1.32 -8.85
CA SER A 298 18.02 -0.03 -9.56
C SER A 298 19.34 0.16 -10.31
N LEU A 299 19.23 0.55 -11.58
CA LEU A 299 20.31 1.07 -12.40
C LEU A 299 20.63 2.52 -12.00
N PRO A 300 21.84 3.06 -12.25
CA PRO A 300 22.04 4.50 -12.16
C PRO A 300 21.00 5.24 -13.04
N PRO A 301 20.44 6.38 -12.60
CA PRO A 301 19.33 7.05 -13.29
C PRO A 301 19.60 7.30 -14.78
N ASN A 302 20.77 7.84 -15.10
CA ASN A 302 21.16 8.15 -16.47
C ASN A 302 21.19 6.89 -17.34
N PHE A 303 21.59 5.75 -16.76
CA PHE A 303 21.62 4.49 -17.49
C PHE A 303 20.21 3.96 -17.75
N ALA A 304 19.30 4.06 -16.78
CA ALA A 304 17.90 3.67 -16.96
C ALA A 304 17.20 4.54 -18.03
N GLU A 305 17.43 5.85 -18.00
CA GLU A 305 16.90 6.81 -18.98
C GLU A 305 17.49 6.54 -20.38
N HIS A 306 18.80 6.37 -20.51
CA HIS A 306 19.43 6.01 -21.79
C HIS A 306 18.94 4.67 -22.33
N LEU A 307 18.74 3.67 -21.48
CA LEU A 307 18.21 2.37 -21.90
C LEU A 307 16.77 2.49 -22.38
N ALA A 308 15.94 3.28 -21.69
CA ALA A 308 14.57 3.57 -22.13
C ALA A 308 14.56 4.27 -23.50
N VAL A 309 15.42 5.27 -23.71
CA VAL A 309 15.58 5.96 -25.01
C VAL A 309 16.11 5.02 -26.09
N SER A 310 17.04 4.12 -25.78
CA SER A 310 17.54 3.16 -26.78
C SER A 310 16.44 2.23 -27.30
N PHE A 311 15.44 1.88 -26.48
CA PHE A 311 14.28 1.12 -26.95
C PHE A 311 13.39 1.92 -27.88
N LEU A 312 13.36 3.25 -27.74
CA LEU A 312 12.66 4.16 -28.65
C LEU A 312 13.37 4.22 -29.99
N ASP A 313 14.69 4.42 -29.99
CA ASP A 313 15.50 4.50 -31.21
C ASP A 313 15.39 3.20 -32.03
N ASP A 314 15.36 2.04 -31.36
CA ASP A 314 15.21 0.72 -31.99
C ASP A 314 13.79 0.43 -32.52
N SER A 315 12.81 1.32 -32.30
CA SER A 315 11.42 1.16 -32.73
C SER A 315 11.07 1.92 -34.02
N ASP A 316 12.04 2.61 -34.64
CA ASP A 316 11.88 3.40 -35.88
C ASP A 316 10.68 4.38 -35.85
N GLY A 317 10.18 4.74 -34.67
CA GLY A 317 9.00 5.59 -34.50
C GLY A 317 7.65 4.91 -34.67
N ASP A 318 7.59 3.58 -34.84
CA ASP A 318 6.31 2.83 -34.88
C ASP A 318 5.74 2.63 -33.47
N LEU A 319 4.69 3.39 -33.17
CA LEU A 319 3.92 3.35 -31.92
C LEU A 319 3.39 1.95 -31.58
N ARG A 320 2.92 1.18 -32.58
CA ARG A 320 2.37 -0.17 -32.32
C ARG A 320 3.48 -1.15 -32.00
N ALA A 321 4.58 -1.10 -32.74
CA ALA A 321 5.75 -1.94 -32.47
C ALA A 321 6.36 -1.63 -31.10
N LEU A 322 6.39 -0.36 -30.69
CA LEU A 322 6.82 0.06 -29.37
C LEU A 322 5.86 -0.43 -28.28
N ARG A 323 4.54 -0.28 -28.46
CA ARG A 323 3.52 -0.77 -27.51
C ARG A 323 3.64 -2.28 -27.27
N THR A 324 3.71 -3.09 -28.33
CA THR A 324 3.94 -4.55 -28.24
C THR A 324 5.29 -4.90 -27.61
N ARG A 325 6.30 -4.00 -27.70
CA ARG A 325 7.57 -4.17 -26.99
C ARG A 325 7.47 -3.77 -25.52
N LEU A 326 6.69 -2.75 -25.16
CA LEU A 326 6.47 -2.32 -23.78
C LEU A 326 5.76 -3.40 -22.93
N GLU A 327 4.88 -4.18 -23.57
CA GLU A 327 4.30 -5.41 -23.00
C GLU A 327 5.39 -6.42 -22.57
N ARG A 328 6.60 -6.36 -23.16
CA ARG A 328 7.70 -7.23 -22.73
C ARG A 328 8.17 -6.85 -21.32
N ARG A 329 8.04 -7.81 -20.40
CA ARG A 329 8.38 -7.72 -18.97
C ARG A 329 9.73 -7.06 -18.64
N PHE A 330 10.74 -7.19 -19.49
CA PHE A 330 12.04 -6.54 -19.28
C PHE A 330 12.00 -5.02 -19.50
N ILE A 331 11.34 -4.55 -20.56
CA ILE A 331 11.25 -3.13 -20.89
C ILE A 331 10.37 -2.42 -19.86
N ARG A 332 9.25 -3.06 -19.48
CA ARG A 332 8.40 -2.59 -18.38
C ARG A 332 9.19 -2.34 -17.11
N LYS A 333 10.05 -3.29 -16.71
CA LYS A 333 10.93 -3.11 -15.54
C LYS A 333 11.85 -1.90 -15.68
N VAL A 334 12.39 -1.65 -16.87
CA VAL A 334 13.23 -0.46 -17.11
C VAL A 334 12.42 0.82 -16.95
N LEU A 335 11.20 0.88 -17.50
CA LEU A 335 10.33 2.04 -17.32
C LEU A 335 9.87 2.23 -15.88
N GLU A 336 9.46 1.16 -15.20
CA GLU A 336 9.15 1.18 -13.77
C GLU A 336 10.34 1.68 -12.92
N GLN A 337 11.58 1.38 -13.35
CA GLN A 337 12.78 1.95 -12.73
C GLN A 337 12.90 3.44 -13.00
N VAL A 338 12.70 3.89 -14.25
CA VAL A 338 12.73 5.31 -14.61
C VAL A 338 11.65 6.11 -13.86
N THR A 339 10.42 5.61 -13.79
CA THR A 339 9.33 6.22 -13.00
C THR A 339 9.73 6.35 -11.54
N TRP A 340 10.25 5.27 -10.96
CA TRP A 340 10.75 5.26 -9.58
C TRP A 340 11.85 6.29 -9.34
N PHE A 341 12.74 6.47 -10.32
CA PHE A 341 13.81 7.46 -10.27
C PHE A 341 13.32 8.89 -10.35
N ARG A 342 12.31 9.14 -11.18
CA ARG A 342 11.69 10.45 -11.34
C ARG A 342 10.93 10.85 -10.09
N LEU A 343 10.18 9.93 -9.50
CA LEU A 343 9.64 10.08 -8.14
C LEU A 343 10.76 10.43 -7.16
N ASN A 344 11.88 9.70 -7.21
CA ASN A 344 13.06 9.97 -6.36
C ASN A 344 13.73 11.36 -6.62
N ARG A 345 13.58 11.95 -7.81
CA ARG A 345 14.21 13.22 -8.22
C ARG A 345 13.31 14.42 -7.92
N GLY A 346 11.99 14.24 -7.89
CA GLY A 346 11.01 15.31 -7.95
C GLY A 346 10.99 15.92 -9.36
N ALA A 347 9.82 15.97 -10.00
CA ALA A 347 9.69 16.30 -11.43
C ALA A 347 10.22 17.70 -11.83
N ALA A 348 10.40 18.62 -10.87
CA ALA A 348 10.74 20.03 -11.12
C ALA A 348 12.19 20.43 -10.78
N THR A 349 13.09 19.47 -10.46
CA THR A 349 14.40 19.82 -9.87
C THR A 349 15.58 19.79 -10.84
N GLU A 350 15.40 19.49 -12.13
CA GLU A 350 16.51 19.41 -13.08
C GLU A 350 17.36 20.70 -13.15
N GLY A 351 18.68 20.57 -13.03
CA GLY A 351 19.64 21.67 -13.01
C GLY A 351 19.74 22.43 -11.69
N THR A 352 18.97 22.04 -10.66
CA THR A 352 18.97 22.73 -9.35
C THR A 352 19.86 22.02 -8.32
N ILE A 353 20.15 22.71 -7.21
CA ILE A 353 20.83 22.12 -6.04
C ILE A 353 20.06 20.90 -5.51
N GLU A 354 18.74 20.90 -5.67
CA GLU A 354 17.86 19.84 -5.22
C GLU A 354 18.07 18.54 -6.00
N GLN A 355 18.35 18.61 -7.31
CA GLN A 355 18.74 17.43 -8.07
C GLN A 355 20.06 16.85 -7.57
N ALA A 356 21.04 17.71 -7.28
CA ALA A 356 22.33 17.26 -6.74
C ALA A 356 22.16 16.58 -5.38
N LEU A 357 21.29 17.11 -4.51
CA LEU A 357 20.93 16.49 -3.23
C LEU A 357 20.21 15.15 -3.44
N ASN A 358 19.25 15.07 -4.35
CA ASN A 358 18.48 13.84 -4.61
C ASN A 358 19.33 12.74 -5.28
N GLN A 359 20.46 13.09 -5.89
CA GLN A 359 21.47 12.17 -6.41
C GLN A 359 22.47 11.70 -5.34
N ASP A 360 22.60 12.40 -4.21
CA ASP A 360 23.44 11.96 -3.10
C ASP A 360 22.88 10.64 -2.53
N CYS A 361 23.77 9.65 -2.38
CA CYS A 361 23.42 8.37 -1.81
C CYS A 361 23.03 8.46 -0.34
N ARG A 362 23.38 9.55 0.35
CA ARG A 362 23.02 9.83 1.74
C ARG A 362 21.65 10.46 1.89
N VAL A 363 21.00 10.90 0.82
CA VAL A 363 19.68 11.54 0.89
C VAL A 363 18.62 10.55 0.39
N PHE A 364 17.70 10.16 1.27
CA PHE A 364 16.50 9.39 0.92
C PHE A 364 15.29 10.31 0.87
N GLN A 365 14.27 9.89 0.12
CA GLN A 365 13.02 10.63 0.02
C GLN A 365 11.91 9.90 0.78
N VAL A 366 11.13 10.68 1.50
CA VAL A 366 9.91 10.24 2.18
C VAL A 366 8.78 11.06 1.62
N LEU A 367 7.86 10.40 0.91
CA LEU A 367 6.67 11.01 0.37
C LEU A 367 5.56 10.95 1.43
N VAL A 368 4.86 12.05 1.62
CA VAL A 368 3.74 12.15 2.56
C VAL A 368 2.48 12.52 1.79
N SER A 369 1.42 11.74 1.98
CA SER A 369 0.11 12.06 1.41
C SER A 369 -0.47 13.35 2.02
N PRO A 370 -1.50 13.94 1.41
CA PRO A 370 -2.39 14.87 2.08
C PRO A 370 -2.96 14.31 3.39
N GLU A 371 -3.44 15.20 4.24
CA GLU A 371 -4.21 14.82 5.43
C GLU A 371 -5.66 14.53 5.06
N TYR A 372 -6.07 13.28 5.23
CA TYR A 372 -7.43 12.86 4.99
C TYR A 372 -8.25 12.97 6.28
N ASP A 373 -9.04 14.03 6.43
CA ASP A 373 -9.98 14.14 7.54
C ASP A 373 -11.14 13.16 7.38
N LEU A 374 -11.16 12.14 8.23
CA LEU A 374 -12.18 11.09 8.24
C LEU A 374 -13.59 11.62 8.56
N TRP A 375 -13.73 12.86 9.06
CA TRP A 375 -15.04 13.51 9.24
C TRP A 375 -15.63 14.08 7.95
N THR A 376 -14.80 14.39 6.97
CA THR A 376 -15.25 14.94 5.69
C THR A 376 -15.55 13.83 4.70
N TRP A 377 -16.51 14.09 3.81
CA TRP A 377 -16.84 13.15 2.74
C TRP A 377 -15.64 12.86 1.83
N GLU A 378 -14.93 13.90 1.42
CA GLU A 378 -13.77 13.82 0.54
C GLU A 378 -12.58 13.16 1.24
N GLY A 379 -12.26 13.59 2.47
CA GLY A 379 -11.18 12.99 3.25
C GLY A 379 -11.43 11.52 3.54
N PHE A 380 -12.63 11.13 3.96
CA PHE A 380 -12.97 9.72 4.16
C PHE A 380 -12.84 8.89 2.88
N ARG A 381 -13.34 9.38 1.73
CA ARG A 381 -13.22 8.67 0.46
C ARG A 381 -11.77 8.52 0.01
N GLY A 382 -10.97 9.59 0.11
CA GLY A 382 -9.54 9.55 -0.18
C GLY A 382 -8.81 8.54 0.71
N ALA A 383 -9.07 8.56 2.03
CA ALA A 383 -8.52 7.57 2.96
C ALA A 383 -8.87 6.12 2.58
N VAL A 384 -10.13 5.86 2.19
CA VAL A 384 -10.55 4.51 1.74
C VAL A 384 -9.85 4.12 0.44
N ARG A 385 -9.81 5.01 -0.55
CA ARG A 385 -9.12 4.80 -1.83
C ARG A 385 -7.65 4.46 -1.61
N LEU A 386 -6.94 5.31 -0.87
CA LEU A 386 -5.53 5.17 -0.55
C LEU A 386 -5.24 3.86 0.19
N VAL A 387 -5.96 3.56 1.26
CA VAL A 387 -5.66 2.40 2.11
C VAL A 387 -6.08 1.08 1.45
N SER A 388 -7.20 1.06 0.74
CA SER A 388 -7.63 -0.10 -0.05
C SER A 388 -6.66 -0.35 -1.22
N GLY A 389 -6.22 0.71 -1.90
CA GLY A 389 -5.19 0.65 -2.94
C GLY A 389 -3.86 0.11 -2.39
N LEU A 390 -3.44 0.56 -1.22
CA LEU A 390 -2.23 0.06 -0.55
C LEU A 390 -2.36 -1.44 -0.25
N CYS A 391 -3.50 -1.89 0.29
CA CYS A 391 -3.74 -3.30 0.57
C CYS A 391 -3.66 -4.16 -0.71
N ARG A 392 -4.24 -3.68 -1.81
CA ARG A 392 -4.17 -4.33 -3.13
C ARG A 392 -2.74 -4.37 -3.66
N TYR A 393 -2.01 -3.27 -3.56
CA TYR A 393 -0.62 -3.19 -3.98
C TYR A 393 0.26 -4.17 -3.20
N LEU A 394 0.16 -4.19 -1.88
CA LEU A 394 0.91 -5.11 -1.01
C LEU A 394 0.60 -6.59 -1.30
N MET A 395 -0.62 -6.90 -1.75
CA MET A 395 -1.03 -8.27 -2.08
C MET A 395 -0.92 -8.61 -3.57
N SER A 396 -0.37 -7.71 -4.38
CA SER A 396 -0.19 -7.92 -5.83
C SER A 396 1.04 -8.75 -6.17
N GLY A 397 2.02 -8.84 -5.26
CA GLY A 397 3.36 -9.37 -5.55
C GLY A 397 4.30 -8.38 -6.25
N ALA A 398 3.80 -7.22 -6.71
CA ALA A 398 4.60 -6.16 -7.32
C ALA A 398 5.18 -5.17 -6.30
N ALA A 399 4.70 -5.19 -5.05
CA ALA A 399 5.21 -4.31 -4.00
C ALA A 399 6.68 -4.61 -3.69
N ARG A 400 7.52 -3.58 -3.68
CA ARG A 400 8.95 -3.64 -3.37
C ARG A 400 9.18 -3.63 -1.85
N VAL A 401 8.35 -4.38 -1.13
CA VAL A 401 8.43 -4.54 0.32
C VAL A 401 9.04 -5.90 0.63
N GLY A 402 10.24 -5.94 1.21
CA GLY A 402 11.02 -7.17 1.33
C GLY A 402 10.31 -8.36 1.99
N ALA A 403 9.52 -8.10 3.03
CA ALA A 403 8.68 -9.12 3.66
C ALA A 403 7.64 -9.70 2.69
N VAL A 404 7.00 -8.85 1.89
CA VAL A 404 6.00 -9.24 0.89
C VAL A 404 6.69 -9.99 -0.26
N GLN A 405 7.79 -9.44 -0.79
CA GLN A 405 8.56 -10.05 -1.88
C GLN A 405 8.99 -11.47 -1.52
N LYS A 406 9.52 -11.68 -0.31
CA LYS A 406 9.90 -13.02 0.17
C LYS A 406 8.71 -13.98 0.22
N LEU A 407 7.55 -13.53 0.68
CA LEU A 407 6.35 -14.37 0.74
C LEU A 407 5.85 -14.73 -0.66
N PHE A 408 5.78 -13.77 -1.58
CA PHE A 408 5.37 -14.05 -2.96
C PHE A 408 6.43 -14.82 -3.76
N TRP A 409 7.69 -14.79 -3.37
CA TRP A 409 8.71 -15.67 -3.93
C TRP A 409 8.52 -17.13 -3.50
N LEU A 410 8.13 -17.36 -2.24
CA LEU A 410 7.81 -18.70 -1.73
C LEU A 410 6.46 -19.22 -2.23
N TRP A 411 5.49 -18.33 -2.39
CA TRP A 411 4.12 -18.66 -2.78
C TRP A 411 3.63 -17.71 -3.88
N PRO A 412 4.11 -17.90 -5.13
CA PRO A 412 3.80 -17.01 -6.23
C PRO A 412 2.31 -16.95 -6.55
N LYS A 413 1.89 -15.80 -7.08
CA LYS A 413 0.56 -15.66 -7.67
C LYS A 413 0.50 -16.47 -8.96
N LYS A 414 -0.63 -17.14 -9.21
CA LYS A 414 -0.89 -17.62 -10.58
C LYS A 414 -0.91 -16.38 -11.48
N VAL A 415 -0.10 -16.39 -12.52
CA VAL A 415 -0.14 -15.36 -13.56
C VAL A 415 -1.55 -15.45 -14.14
N ASP A 416 -2.36 -14.42 -13.93
CA ASP A 416 -3.54 -14.26 -14.78
C ASP A 416 -2.96 -13.86 -16.14
N ASP A 417 -3.35 -14.54 -17.21
CA ASP A 417 -2.96 -14.18 -18.58
C ASP A 417 -3.59 -12.84 -19.03
N GLY A 418 -4.31 -12.16 -18.13
CA GLY A 418 -4.75 -10.79 -18.31
C GLY A 418 -3.55 -9.85 -18.23
N ASP A 419 -3.35 -9.09 -19.30
CA ASP A 419 -2.25 -8.16 -19.46
C ASP A 419 -2.21 -7.17 -18.26
N ASP A 420 -1.22 -7.33 -17.38
CA ASP A 420 -0.93 -6.39 -16.27
C ASP A 420 -0.39 -5.04 -16.79
N TYR A 421 -0.47 -4.78 -18.10
CA TYR A 421 -0.06 -3.55 -18.76
C TYR A 421 -1.16 -2.49 -18.63
N ASP A 422 -0.86 -1.43 -17.89
CA ASP A 422 -1.68 -0.22 -17.82
C ASP A 422 -0.94 0.89 -18.58
N GLU A 423 -1.46 1.27 -19.75
CA GLU A 423 -0.89 2.32 -20.60
C GLU A 423 -0.80 3.65 -19.85
N GLY A 424 -1.78 3.92 -18.97
CA GLY A 424 -1.87 5.10 -18.12
C GLY A 424 -0.70 5.25 -17.14
N GLU A 425 -0.08 4.14 -16.72
CA GLU A 425 1.10 4.16 -15.84
C GLU A 425 2.33 4.77 -16.53
N PHE A 426 2.36 4.70 -17.87
CA PHE A 426 3.46 5.21 -18.69
C PHE A 426 3.06 6.43 -19.53
N ASP A 427 1.93 7.08 -19.24
CA ASP A 427 1.51 8.33 -19.90
C ASP A 427 2.61 9.40 -19.90
N TRP A 428 3.39 9.48 -18.83
CA TRP A 428 4.52 10.40 -18.76
C TRP A 428 5.56 10.13 -19.84
N PHE A 429 5.79 8.86 -20.17
CA PHE A 429 6.80 8.42 -21.13
C PHE A 429 6.34 8.78 -22.54
N TRP A 430 5.05 8.58 -22.82
CA TRP A 430 4.41 8.99 -24.06
C TRP A 430 4.38 10.50 -24.22
N ARG A 431 3.91 11.24 -23.20
CA ARG A 431 3.85 12.71 -23.22
C ARG A 431 5.22 13.35 -23.44
N GLN A 432 6.25 12.89 -22.74
CA GLN A 432 7.56 13.53 -22.80
C GLN A 432 8.32 13.25 -24.10
N ASN A 433 8.13 12.06 -24.69
CA ASN A 433 8.90 11.67 -25.87
C ASN A 433 8.13 11.88 -27.19
N TRP A 434 6.79 11.90 -27.17
CA TRP A 434 5.94 12.08 -28.37
C TRP A 434 5.00 13.28 -28.32
N GLY A 435 4.87 13.98 -27.19
CA GLY A 435 3.97 15.14 -27.09
C GLY A 435 2.48 14.80 -27.25
N MET A 436 2.12 13.52 -27.10
CA MET A 436 0.73 13.07 -27.16
C MET A 436 0.01 13.43 -25.86
N GLU A 437 -0.98 14.32 -25.94
CA GLU A 437 -2.14 14.19 -25.06
C GLU A 437 -2.82 12.89 -25.47
N VAL A 438 -2.94 11.93 -24.55
CA VAL A 438 -3.68 10.71 -24.80
C VAL A 438 -5.13 11.16 -24.89
N ASP A 439 -5.60 11.46 -26.10
CA ASP A 439 -7.02 11.56 -26.34
C ASP A 439 -7.59 10.19 -25.96
N GLU A 440 -8.40 10.16 -24.89
CA GLU A 440 -9.26 9.03 -24.58
C GLU A 440 -10.18 8.87 -25.79
N GLU A 441 -9.72 8.15 -26.82
CA GLU A 441 -10.55 7.83 -27.98
C GLU A 441 -11.81 7.15 -27.41
N GLU A 442 -12.94 7.84 -27.55
CA GLU A 442 -14.28 7.29 -27.32
C GLU A 442 -14.30 5.91 -27.99
N GLU A 443 -14.59 4.87 -27.21
CA GLU A 443 -14.99 3.57 -27.74
C GLU A 443 -16.29 3.78 -28.53
N ASP A 444 -16.18 4.32 -29.74
CA ASP A 444 -17.26 4.35 -30.70
C ASP A 444 -17.54 2.90 -31.09
N GLU A 445 -18.66 2.41 -30.58
CA GLU A 445 -19.35 1.20 -30.99
C GLU A 445 -19.49 1.20 -32.52
N THR A 446 -18.50 0.64 -33.23
CA THR A 446 -18.73 0.12 -34.58
C THR A 446 -19.55 -1.17 -34.46
N GLU A 447 -20.84 -1.03 -34.19
CA GLU A 447 -21.83 -2.00 -34.64
C GLU A 447 -21.79 -2.00 -36.18
N ALA A 448 -20.95 -2.87 -36.73
CA ALA A 448 -21.02 -3.27 -38.12
C ALA A 448 -22.34 -4.01 -38.33
N SER A 449 -23.38 -3.24 -38.67
CA SER A 449 -24.60 -3.73 -39.31
C SER A 449 -24.22 -4.44 -40.62
N LEU A 450 -24.19 -5.76 -40.56
CA LEU A 450 -24.01 -6.65 -41.70
C LEU A 450 -25.36 -7.32 -41.96
N ASP A 451 -26.29 -6.53 -42.50
CA ASP A 451 -27.59 -6.99 -42.96
C ASP A 451 -27.81 -6.46 -44.39
N SER A 452 -27.17 -7.14 -45.35
CA SER A 452 -27.54 -7.03 -46.76
C SER A 452 -28.08 -8.38 -47.21
N ALA A 453 -29.40 -8.47 -47.20
CA ALA A 453 -30.17 -9.52 -47.81
C ALA A 453 -29.91 -9.58 -49.33
N ASP A 454 -29.54 -10.77 -49.81
CA ASP A 454 -30.01 -11.28 -51.10
C ASP A 454 -30.36 -12.78 -50.95
N PRO A 455 -31.45 -13.27 -51.55
CA PRO A 455 -32.08 -14.55 -51.18
C PRO A 455 -31.83 -15.70 -52.17
N ASP A 456 -31.53 -16.89 -51.62
CA ASP A 456 -31.86 -18.28 -52.06
C ASP A 456 -31.54 -18.74 -53.52
N PRO A 457 -31.64 -20.05 -53.88
CA PRO A 457 -31.73 -21.29 -53.10
C PRO A 457 -30.78 -22.41 -53.62
N ASP A 458 -30.61 -23.51 -52.88
CA ASP A 458 -30.68 -24.90 -53.41
C ASP A 458 -30.13 -25.97 -52.43
N TYR A 459 -30.85 -27.11 -52.39
CA TYR A 459 -30.59 -28.42 -51.75
C TYR A 459 -30.95 -28.59 -50.26
N GLU A 460 -32.19 -29.03 -49.94
CA GLU A 460 -32.63 -30.44 -49.80
C GLU A 460 -31.88 -31.19 -48.68
N ASN A 461 -32.40 -31.27 -47.45
CA ASN A 461 -33.40 -32.23 -46.90
C ASN A 461 -32.91 -33.69 -46.80
N LEU A 462 -33.38 -34.40 -45.76
CA LEU A 462 -33.19 -35.82 -45.37
C LEU A 462 -32.14 -36.01 -44.25
N ASP A 463 -32.54 -36.20 -42.99
CA ASP A 463 -33.20 -37.42 -42.46
C ASP A 463 -32.61 -38.68 -43.09
N ASP A 464 -31.54 -39.21 -42.51
CA ASP A 464 -31.39 -40.65 -42.25
C ASP A 464 -29.98 -40.99 -41.71
N TYR A 465 -29.97 -42.07 -40.93
CA TYR A 465 -28.83 -42.86 -40.43
C TYR A 465 -28.29 -42.56 -39.03
N GLU A 466 -29.12 -42.96 -38.05
CA GLU A 466 -28.72 -43.98 -37.08
C GLU A 466 -28.01 -45.18 -37.74
N THR A 467 -27.23 -45.93 -36.94
CA THR A 467 -26.78 -47.33 -37.13
C THR A 467 -25.31 -47.53 -37.53
N GLU A 468 -24.69 -48.49 -36.83
CA GLU A 468 -23.31 -49.01 -36.96
C GLU A 468 -22.26 -48.20 -36.18
N LEU A 469 -21.97 -48.52 -34.92
CA LEU A 469 -21.27 -49.76 -34.55
C LEU A 469 -21.73 -50.25 -33.17
N GLY A 470 -22.47 -51.36 -33.17
CA GLY A 470 -22.56 -52.25 -32.01
C GLY A 470 -21.30 -53.11 -31.91
N VAL A 471 -20.76 -53.19 -30.69
CA VAL A 471 -20.21 -54.43 -30.15
C VAL A 471 -20.70 -54.51 -28.71
N GLU A 472 -21.71 -55.36 -28.51
CA GLU A 472 -22.08 -55.92 -27.21
C GLU A 472 -21.09 -57.01 -26.81
N LEU A 473 -20.96 -57.22 -25.50
CA LEU A 473 -20.99 -58.49 -24.73
C LEU A 473 -20.55 -58.13 -23.29
N GLU A 474 -21.48 -58.04 -22.34
CA GLU A 474 -21.94 -59.13 -21.44
C GLU A 474 -20.83 -59.54 -20.44
N ASP A 475 -20.97 -59.25 -19.15
CA ASP A 475 -21.70 -60.02 -18.10
C ASP A 475 -20.61 -60.67 -17.21
N ASP A 476 -20.45 -60.30 -15.94
CA ASP A 476 -21.02 -60.91 -14.74
C ASP A 476 -20.42 -60.07 -13.57
N GLY A 477 -21.02 -59.79 -12.42
CA GLY A 477 -22.00 -60.53 -11.66
C GLY A 477 -21.57 -60.44 -10.18
N ALA A 478 -22.55 -60.15 -9.30
CA ALA A 478 -22.62 -60.51 -7.87
C ALA A 478 -21.54 -59.96 -6.90
N ALA A 479 -21.88 -59.12 -5.91
CA ALA A 479 -22.67 -59.36 -4.68
C ALA A 479 -21.81 -59.71 -3.44
N TYR A 480 -22.35 -59.29 -2.27
CA TYR A 480 -21.89 -59.44 -0.88
C TYR A 480 -20.86 -58.38 -0.42
N GLY A 481 -21.12 -57.57 0.62
CA GLY A 481 -21.63 -57.93 1.97
C GLY A 481 -20.45 -58.56 2.73
N SER A 482 -20.02 -58.18 3.93
CA SER A 482 -20.62 -57.62 5.14
C SER A 482 -19.43 -57.31 6.08
N GLU A 483 -19.55 -56.30 6.95
CA GLU A 483 -19.49 -56.40 8.42
C GLU A 483 -18.22 -57.03 9.04
N ASP A 484 -17.63 -56.22 9.93
CA ASP A 484 -17.05 -56.55 11.23
C ASP A 484 -15.98 -57.64 11.34
N ASP A 485 -14.78 -57.26 11.82
CA ASP A 485 -14.28 -57.91 13.03
C ASP A 485 -13.22 -57.07 13.76
N GLU A 486 -13.26 -57.21 15.06
CA GLU A 486 -12.50 -56.55 16.10
C GLU A 486 -11.05 -57.02 16.20
N GLY A 487 -10.22 -56.20 16.86
CA GLY A 487 -9.50 -56.73 18.01
C GLY A 487 -7.97 -56.83 17.95
N ILE A 488 -7.42 -56.55 19.14
CA ILE A 488 -6.14 -56.99 19.71
C ILE A 488 -5.02 -55.93 19.76
N GLU A 489 -5.11 -55.11 20.81
CA GLU A 489 -4.21 -55.05 21.97
C GLU A 489 -2.72 -55.43 21.89
N MET A 490 -1.94 -54.58 22.59
CA MET A 490 -0.76 -54.88 23.44
C MET A 490 0.63 -55.02 22.80
N SER A 491 1.49 -54.04 23.07
CA SER A 491 2.58 -54.12 24.07
C SER A 491 3.80 -53.27 23.69
N GLY A 492 4.47 -52.68 24.69
CA GLY A 492 5.84 -52.19 24.54
C GLY A 492 6.18 -50.91 25.32
N GLU A 493 6.24 -51.00 26.64
CA GLU A 493 7.13 -50.16 27.46
C GLU A 493 8.58 -50.32 26.96
N GLN A 494 9.35 -49.23 26.92
CA GLN A 494 10.70 -49.22 27.49
C GLN A 494 11.24 -47.80 27.67
N ASP A 495 11.55 -47.51 28.93
CA ASP A 495 12.42 -46.46 29.41
C ASP A 495 13.81 -46.52 28.75
N ALA A 496 14.46 -45.36 28.61
CA ALA A 496 15.84 -45.17 29.06
C ALA A 496 16.24 -43.69 28.95
N ASP A 497 16.32 -43.05 30.11
CA ASP A 497 17.30 -42.00 30.38
C ASP A 497 18.71 -42.49 30.02
N THR A 498 19.52 -41.63 29.39
CA THR A 498 20.97 -41.64 29.63
C THR A 498 21.60 -40.30 29.21
N GLU A 499 22.11 -39.62 30.24
CA GLU A 499 23.19 -38.61 30.32
C GLU A 499 23.12 -37.28 29.53
#